data_AF-A0A0Q9J8E0-F1
#
_entry.id   AF-A0A0Q9J8E0-F1
#
_cell.length_a   1.000
_cell.length_b   1.000
_cell.length_c   1.000
_cell.angle_alpha   90.00
_cell.angle_beta   90.00
_cell.angle_gamma   90.00
#
_symmetry.space_group_name_H-M   'P 1'
#
loop_
_entity.id
_entity.type
_entity.pdbx_description
1 polymer ?
#
loop_
_entity_poly.entity_id
_entity_poly.type
_entity_poly.pdbx_seq_one_letter_code
_entity_poly.pdbx_strand_id
1 'polypeptide(L)'
;MLKALLERWSIPALRVALGAVFVAFGVVKFFPGVSPLESLVEATWGVLTFGIVGGQLALVLTAIIETVAGLALISGVFARFGLVMLAIAFVGILSPIVFFPGELFTAAGPTLLGQYVLKNVVLIAAALVVASRALRGPARSSR
;
A
#
# COMPACT_ATOMS: atom_id res chain seq x y z
N MET A 1 -12.50 14.02 -28.52
CA MET A 1 -13.15 14.40 -27.25
C MET A 1 -12.88 13.39 -26.13
N LEU A 2 -13.14 12.10 -26.33
CA LEU A 2 -12.90 11.03 -25.33
C LEU A 2 -11.44 10.93 -24.84
N LYS A 3 -10.46 10.91 -25.75
CA LYS A 3 -9.03 10.84 -25.42
C LYS A 3 -8.59 11.92 -24.42
N ALA A 4 -8.98 13.17 -24.67
CA ALA A 4 -8.63 14.31 -23.81
C ALA A 4 -9.26 14.19 -22.40
N LEU A 5 -10.47 13.63 -22.30
CA LEU A 5 -11.11 13.35 -21.02
C LEU A 5 -10.35 12.27 -20.24
N LEU A 6 -9.99 11.16 -20.91
CA LEU A 6 -9.24 10.06 -20.30
C LEU A 6 -7.85 10.52 -19.83
N GLU A 7 -7.13 11.30 -20.64
CA GLU A 7 -5.82 11.85 -20.27
C GLU A 7 -5.92 12.80 -19.07
N ARG A 8 -7.00 13.58 -18.97
CA ARG A 8 -7.22 14.52 -17.88
C ARG A 8 -7.54 13.81 -16.55
N TRP A 9 -8.33 12.74 -16.58
CA TRP A 9 -8.88 12.12 -15.37
C TRP A 9 -8.21 10.83 -14.94
N SER A 10 -7.49 10.13 -15.82
CA SER A 10 -6.83 8.84 -15.51
C SER A 10 -5.94 8.90 -14.27
N ILE A 11 -5.00 9.84 -14.20
CA ILE A 11 -4.05 9.94 -13.07
C ILE A 11 -4.74 10.39 -11.77
N PRO A 12 -5.60 11.44 -11.76
CA PRO A 12 -6.39 11.78 -10.57
C PRO A 12 -7.26 10.63 -10.07
N ALA A 13 -7.95 9.93 -10.97
CA ALA A 13 -8.78 8.77 -10.62
C ALA A 13 -7.92 7.64 -10.03
N LEU A 14 -6.77 7.34 -10.64
CA LEU A 14 -5.84 6.32 -10.14
C LEU A 14 -5.31 6.65 -8.75
N ARG A 15 -4.96 7.93 -8.50
CA ARG A 15 -4.54 8.42 -7.18
C ARG A 15 -5.63 8.24 -6.13
N VAL A 16 -6.87 8.63 -6.45
CA VAL A 16 -8.00 8.51 -5.52
C VAL A 16 -8.33 7.05 -5.27
N ALA A 17 -8.34 6.20 -6.30
CA ALA A 17 -8.58 4.76 -6.15
C ALA A 17 -7.51 4.09 -5.28
N LEU A 18 -6.23 4.38 -5.54
CA LEU A 18 -5.12 3.89 -4.73
C LEU A 18 -5.26 4.32 -3.26
N GLY A 19 -5.54 5.59 -3.02
CA GLY A 19 -5.72 6.11 -1.67
C GLY A 19 -6.94 5.51 -0.97
N ALA A 20 -8.06 5.34 -1.68
CA ALA A 20 -9.29 4.75 -1.14
C ALA A 20 -9.10 3.29 -0.72
N VAL A 21 -8.37 2.50 -1.52
CA VAL A 21 -8.02 1.11 -1.17
C VAL A 21 -7.21 1.07 0.13
N PHE A 22 -6.21 1.95 0.27
CA PHE A 22 -5.39 2.04 1.49
C PHE A 22 -6.18 2.51 2.71
N VAL A 23 -7.07 3.49 2.56
CA VAL A 23 -7.97 3.89 3.65
C VAL A 23 -8.89 2.74 4.05
N ALA A 24 -9.51 2.05 3.10
CA ALA A 24 -10.43 0.95 3.40
C ALA A 24 -9.72 -0.18 4.17
N PHE A 25 -8.53 -0.59 3.70
CA PHE A 25 -7.75 -1.64 4.36
C PHE A 25 -7.12 -1.20 5.68
N GLY A 26 -6.77 0.08 5.83
CA GLY A 26 -6.27 0.64 7.07
C GLY A 26 -7.36 0.73 8.13
N VAL A 27 -8.55 1.23 7.77
CA VAL A 27 -9.67 1.41 8.70
C VAL A 27 -10.10 0.09 9.33
N VAL A 28 -10.17 -0.99 8.54
CA VAL A 28 -10.53 -2.32 9.05
C VAL A 28 -9.57 -2.81 10.13
N LYS A 29 -8.28 -2.45 10.07
CA LYS A 29 -7.26 -2.88 11.06
C LYS A 29 -7.37 -2.19 12.43
N PHE A 30 -8.19 -1.14 12.56
CA PHE A 30 -8.50 -0.58 13.88
C PHE A 30 -9.44 -1.48 14.70
N PHE A 31 -10.16 -2.39 14.05
CA PHE A 31 -11.15 -3.26 14.69
C PHE A 31 -10.58 -4.68 14.84
N PRO A 32 -10.31 -5.15 16.07
CA PRO A 32 -9.77 -6.49 16.32
C PRO A 32 -10.66 -7.59 15.73
N GLY A 33 -10.05 -8.61 15.12
CA GLY A 33 -10.75 -9.77 14.55
C GLY A 33 -11.47 -9.52 13.23
N VAL A 34 -11.43 -8.31 12.67
CA VAL A 34 -12.07 -8.00 11.39
C VAL A 34 -11.10 -8.17 10.21
N SER A 35 -9.81 -7.91 10.42
CA SER A 35 -8.80 -8.02 9.37
C SER A 35 -8.38 -9.48 9.15
N PRO A 36 -8.53 -10.05 7.94
CA PRO A 36 -8.05 -11.40 7.62
C PRO A 36 -6.52 -11.55 7.68
N LEU A 37 -5.82 -10.42 7.77
CA LEU A 37 -4.35 -10.33 7.73
C LEU A 37 -3.75 -10.11 9.11
N GLU A 38 -4.54 -10.16 10.17
CA GLU A 38 -4.13 -9.83 11.53
C GLU A 38 -2.87 -10.59 11.96
N SER A 39 -2.90 -11.92 11.90
CA SER A 39 -1.76 -12.78 12.26
C SER A 39 -0.53 -12.53 11.36
N LEU A 40 -0.74 -12.27 10.07
CA LEU A 40 0.36 -12.01 9.13
C LEU A 40 1.03 -10.66 9.42
N VAL A 41 0.24 -9.63 9.75
CA VAL A 41 0.73 -8.30 10.13
C VAL A 41 1.52 -8.39 11.44
N GLU A 42 1.00 -9.07 12.44
CA GLU A 42 1.70 -9.27 13.73
C GLU A 42 3.02 -10.01 13.56
N ALA A 43 3.04 -11.13 12.83
CA ALA A 43 4.25 -11.89 12.56
C ALA A 43 5.29 -11.04 11.81
N THR A 44 4.83 -10.24 10.85
CA THR A 44 5.69 -9.34 10.08
C THR A 44 6.32 -8.26 10.94
N TRP A 45 5.54 -7.58 11.78
CA TRP A 45 6.07 -6.60 12.73
C TRP A 45 7.04 -7.23 13.72
N GLY A 46 6.74 -8.43 14.21
CA GLY A 46 7.64 -9.19 15.07
C GLY A 46 9.00 -9.41 14.44
N VAL A 47 9.06 -9.80 13.16
CA VAL A 47 10.33 -9.96 12.45
C VAL A 47 11.01 -8.61 12.17
N LEU A 48 10.29 -7.63 11.64
CA LEU A 48 10.85 -6.33 11.24
C LEU A 48 11.34 -5.49 12.41
N THR A 49 10.80 -5.71 13.61
CA THR A 49 11.16 -4.97 14.83
C THR A 49 11.91 -5.81 15.84
N PHE A 50 12.40 -6.99 15.45
CA PHE A 50 13.13 -7.90 16.34
C PHE A 50 12.36 -8.23 17.63
N GLY A 51 11.03 -8.38 17.52
CA GLY A 51 10.12 -8.73 18.61
C GLY A 51 9.68 -7.57 19.49
N ILE A 52 10.07 -6.33 19.19
CA ILE A 52 9.71 -5.16 20.01
C ILE A 52 8.23 -4.78 19.83
N VAL A 53 7.70 -4.93 18.61
CA VAL A 53 6.31 -4.58 18.27
C VAL A 53 5.53 -5.85 17.90
N GLY A 54 4.39 -6.05 18.56
CA GLY A 54 3.51 -7.18 18.31
C GLY A 54 2.07 -6.92 18.77
N GLY A 55 1.20 -7.90 18.52
CA GLY A 55 -0.21 -7.84 18.90
C GLY A 55 -0.95 -6.63 18.29
N GLN A 56 -1.89 -6.09 19.07
CA GLN A 56 -2.70 -4.93 18.69
C GLN A 56 -1.88 -3.70 18.27
N LEU A 57 -0.68 -3.49 18.83
CA LEU A 57 0.15 -2.35 18.47
C LEU A 57 0.62 -2.43 17.01
N ALA A 58 0.99 -3.63 16.54
CA ALA A 58 1.36 -3.86 15.14
C ALA A 58 0.21 -3.50 14.18
N LEU A 59 -1.01 -3.92 14.53
CA LEU A 59 -2.21 -3.62 13.74
C LEU A 59 -2.53 -2.13 13.72
N VAL A 60 -2.52 -1.47 14.88
CA VAL A 60 -2.82 -0.04 15.00
C VAL A 60 -1.78 0.81 14.25
N LEU A 61 -0.49 0.49 14.36
CA LEU A 61 0.55 1.20 13.61
C LEU A 61 0.36 1.02 12.11
N THR A 62 0.07 -0.19 11.65
CA THR A 62 -0.22 -0.47 10.24
C THR A 62 -1.47 0.28 9.77
N ALA A 63 -2.54 0.28 10.57
CA ALA A 63 -3.78 0.97 10.31
C ALA A 63 -3.57 2.48 10.13
N ILE A 64 -2.76 3.09 11.01
CA ILE A 64 -2.39 4.51 10.94
C ILE A 64 -1.61 4.79 9.67
N ILE A 65 -0.55 4.01 9.39
CA ILE A 65 0.29 4.21 8.19
C ILE A 65 -0.55 4.13 6.91
N GLU A 66 -1.37 3.09 6.77
CA GLU A 66 -2.20 2.89 5.57
C GLU A 66 -3.28 3.97 5.44
N THR A 67 -3.98 4.30 6.53
CA THR A 67 -5.05 5.30 6.52
C THR A 67 -4.50 6.70 6.22
N VAL A 68 -3.39 7.09 6.87
CA VAL A 68 -2.76 8.39 6.65
C VAL A 68 -2.20 8.48 5.22
N ALA A 69 -1.53 7.43 4.73
CA ALA A 69 -1.05 7.39 3.35
C ALA A 69 -2.22 7.55 2.36
N GLY A 70 -3.31 6.81 2.59
CA GLY A 70 -4.49 6.84 1.74
C GLY A 70 -5.20 8.20 1.72
N LEU A 71 -5.40 8.83 2.89
CA LEU A 71 -5.99 10.17 2.99
C LEU A 71 -5.10 11.24 2.37
N ALA A 72 -3.78 11.18 2.60
CA ALA A 72 -2.83 12.09 1.96
C ALA A 72 -2.89 11.96 0.43
N LEU A 73 -2.96 10.72 -0.09
CA LEU A 73 -3.14 10.47 -1.50
C LEU A 73 -4.47 10.99 -2.02
N ILE A 74 -5.60 10.78 -1.35
CA ILE A 74 -6.93 11.27 -1.77
C ILE A 74 -6.99 12.80 -1.79
N SER A 75 -6.41 13.46 -0.78
CA SER A 75 -6.41 14.93 -0.69
C SER A 75 -5.71 15.60 -1.86
N GLY A 76 -4.67 14.96 -2.42
CA GLY A 76 -3.85 15.51 -3.51
C GLY A 76 -2.88 16.62 -3.08
N VAL A 77 -3.15 17.28 -1.95
CA VAL A 77 -2.29 18.32 -1.37
C VAL A 77 -0.98 17.73 -0.84
N PHE A 78 -1.07 16.62 -0.10
CA PHE A 78 0.08 15.94 0.50
C PHE A 78 0.49 14.69 -0.27
N ALA A 79 0.27 14.67 -1.59
CA ALA A 79 0.50 13.47 -2.41
C ALA A 79 1.94 12.94 -2.32
N ARG A 80 2.96 13.82 -2.23
CA ARG A 80 4.37 13.39 -2.06
C ARG A 80 4.60 12.66 -0.74
N PHE A 81 4.07 13.21 0.36
CA PHE A 81 4.13 12.58 1.68
C PHE A 81 3.37 11.25 1.68
N GLY A 82 2.15 11.22 1.11
CA GLY A 82 1.36 10.01 0.97
C GLY A 82 2.09 8.91 0.19
N LEU A 83 2.82 9.26 -0.88
CA LEU A 83 3.63 8.31 -1.65
C LEU A 83 4.82 7.75 -0.85
N VAL A 84 5.47 8.55 -0.01
CA VAL A 84 6.55 8.06 0.87
C VAL A 84 5.99 7.12 1.93
N MET A 85 4.87 7.48 2.57
CA MET A 85 4.19 6.61 3.52
C MET A 85 3.72 5.31 2.87
N LEU A 86 3.21 5.39 1.64
CA LEU A 86 2.82 4.23 0.85
C LEU A 86 4.02 3.31 0.55
N ALA A 87 5.19 3.88 0.21
CA ALA A 87 6.40 3.11 -0.01
C ALA A 87 6.84 2.36 1.26
N ILE A 88 6.76 3.01 2.43
CA ILE A 88 7.02 2.37 3.73
C ILE A 88 6.01 1.24 3.98
N ALA A 89 4.72 1.48 3.73
CA ALA A 89 3.68 0.46 3.87
C ALA A 89 3.98 -0.77 2.98
N PHE A 90 4.43 -0.57 1.74
CA PHE A 90 4.76 -1.68 0.84
C PHE A 90 5.95 -2.52 1.32
N VAL A 91 6.90 -1.95 2.06
CA VAL A 91 7.98 -2.75 2.67
C VAL A 91 7.38 -3.80 3.62
N GLY A 92 6.44 -3.39 4.48
CA GLY A 92 5.74 -4.30 5.38
C GLY A 92 4.77 -5.24 4.67
N ILE A 93 4.05 -4.78 3.66
CA ILE A 93 3.08 -5.62 2.91
C ILE A 93 3.79 -6.73 2.11
N LEU A 94 4.99 -6.46 1.59
CA LEU A 94 5.74 -7.41 0.77
C LEU A 94 6.72 -8.30 1.55
N SER A 95 7.12 -7.90 2.77
CA SER A 95 8.06 -8.70 3.57
C SER A 95 7.63 -10.15 3.83
N PRO A 96 6.33 -10.51 3.96
CA PRO A 96 5.91 -11.90 4.06
C PRO A 96 6.35 -12.81 2.90
N ILE A 97 6.60 -12.26 1.71
CA ILE A 97 7.10 -13.05 0.57
C ILE A 97 8.45 -13.69 0.91
N VAL A 98 9.28 -12.98 1.67
CA VAL A 98 10.61 -13.42 2.07
C VAL A 98 10.55 -14.20 3.38
N PHE A 99 9.82 -13.71 4.37
CA PHE A 99 9.84 -14.28 5.72
C PHE A 99 8.88 -15.45 5.92
N PHE A 100 7.73 -15.44 5.24
CA PHE A 100 6.65 -16.42 5.44
C PHE A 100 6.18 -17.06 4.11
N PRO A 101 7.09 -17.54 3.23
CA PRO A 101 6.68 -18.10 1.94
C PRO A 101 5.75 -19.31 2.09
N GLY A 102 5.87 -20.07 3.18
CA GLY A 102 4.99 -21.21 3.48
C GLY A 102 3.54 -20.84 3.77
N GLU A 103 3.26 -19.60 4.21
CA GLU A 103 1.88 -19.11 4.38
C GLU A 103 1.28 -18.60 3.07
N LEU A 104 2.13 -18.15 2.14
CA LEU A 104 1.72 -17.56 0.87
C LEU A 104 1.62 -18.58 -0.26
N PHE A 105 2.38 -19.67 -0.21
CA PHE A 105 2.49 -20.65 -1.30
C PHE A 105 2.34 -22.09 -0.81
N THR A 106 1.63 -22.87 -1.60
CA THR A 106 1.51 -24.33 -1.47
C THR A 106 2.05 -24.99 -2.73
N ALA A 107 2.18 -26.33 -2.71
CA ALA A 107 2.54 -27.09 -3.91
C ALA A 107 1.55 -26.88 -5.08
N ALA A 108 0.31 -26.51 -4.80
CA ALA A 108 -0.72 -26.24 -5.80
C ALA A 108 -0.74 -24.77 -6.28
N GLY A 109 0.07 -23.88 -5.71
CA GLY A 109 0.12 -22.46 -6.03
C GLY A 109 -0.15 -21.52 -4.85
N PRO A 110 -0.37 -20.22 -5.10
CA PRO A 110 -0.53 -19.21 -4.06
C PRO A 110 -1.84 -19.38 -3.28
N THR A 111 -1.75 -19.27 -1.96
CA THR A 111 -2.90 -19.22 -1.05
C THR A 111 -3.73 -17.95 -1.28
N LEU A 112 -4.90 -17.82 -0.65
CA LEU A 112 -5.65 -16.55 -0.67
C LEU A 112 -4.83 -15.38 -0.12
N LEU A 113 -4.00 -15.62 0.90
CA LEU A 113 -3.04 -14.63 1.41
C LEU A 113 -1.98 -14.31 0.36
N GLY A 114 -1.41 -15.34 -0.27
CA GLY A 114 -0.46 -15.18 -1.38
C GLY A 114 -1.02 -14.35 -2.52
N GLN A 115 -2.25 -14.62 -2.96
CA GLN A 115 -2.95 -13.84 -3.98
C GLN A 115 -3.19 -12.40 -3.55
N TYR A 116 -3.56 -12.19 -2.28
CA TYR A 116 -3.75 -10.86 -1.71
C TYR A 116 -2.45 -10.06 -1.71
N VAL A 117 -1.31 -10.69 -1.41
CA VAL A 117 0.00 -10.03 -1.44
C VAL A 117 0.44 -9.79 -2.89
N LEU A 118 0.34 -10.78 -3.77
CA LEU A 118 0.79 -10.69 -5.16
C LEU A 118 0.05 -9.61 -5.97
N LYS A 119 -1.26 -9.43 -5.77
CA LYS A 119 -2.02 -8.39 -6.49
C LYS A 119 -1.51 -6.96 -6.21
N ASN A 120 -0.76 -6.75 -5.13
CA ASN A 120 -0.17 -5.43 -4.81
C ASN A 120 0.80 -4.93 -5.88
N VAL A 121 1.33 -5.81 -6.76
CA VAL A 121 2.11 -5.37 -7.93
C VAL A 121 1.34 -4.35 -8.78
N VAL A 122 0.01 -4.50 -8.90
CA VAL A 122 -0.85 -3.53 -9.60
C VAL A 122 -0.90 -2.19 -8.85
N LEU A 123 -1.01 -2.22 -7.52
CA LEU A 123 -1.03 -1.00 -6.70
C LEU A 123 0.32 -0.29 -6.70
N ILE A 124 1.42 -1.03 -6.74
CA ILE A 124 2.77 -0.48 -6.88
C ILE A 124 2.92 0.19 -8.24
N ALA A 125 2.51 -0.48 -9.33
CA ALA A 125 2.53 0.12 -10.66
C ALA A 125 1.68 1.41 -10.71
N ALA A 126 0.50 1.39 -10.09
CA ALA A 126 -0.35 2.58 -9.95
C ALA A 126 0.34 3.71 -9.17
N ALA A 127 0.99 3.37 -8.06
CA ALA A 127 1.76 4.31 -7.25
C ALA A 127 2.90 4.95 -8.05
N LEU A 128 3.62 4.18 -8.87
CA LEU A 128 4.67 4.69 -9.75
C LEU A 128 4.12 5.70 -10.77
N VAL A 129 2.96 5.40 -11.39
CA VAL A 129 2.30 6.33 -12.32
C VAL A 129 1.91 7.63 -11.60
N VAL A 130 1.29 7.54 -10.42
CA VAL A 130 0.91 8.70 -9.61
C VAL A 130 2.14 9.50 -9.18
N ALA A 131 3.21 8.82 -8.76
CA ALA A 131 4.49 9.42 -8.37
C ALA A 131 5.15 10.16 -9.55
N SER A 132 5.13 9.58 -10.74
CA SER A 132 5.69 10.22 -11.94
C SER A 132 5.05 11.57 -12.27
N ARG A 133 3.78 11.78 -11.87
CA ARG A 133 3.08 13.06 -12.01
C ARG A 133 3.39 13.98 -10.83
N ALA A 134 3.35 13.46 -9.60
CA ALA A 134 3.51 14.26 -8.38
C ALA A 134 4.96 14.73 -8.13
N LEU A 135 5.95 13.99 -8.63
CA LEU A 135 7.38 14.23 -8.46
C LEU A 135 8.02 15.01 -9.62
N ARG A 136 7.26 15.40 -10.65
CA ARG A 136 7.76 16.32 -11.68
C ARG A 136 8.17 17.65 -11.04
N GLY A 137 9.47 17.79 -10.76
CA GLY A 137 10.16 19.07 -10.65
C GLY A 137 10.35 19.69 -12.06
N PRO A 138 10.91 20.91 -12.16
CA PRO A 138 11.11 21.58 -13.44
C PRO A 138 11.82 20.64 -14.41
N ALA A 139 11.24 20.43 -15.59
CA ALA A 139 11.90 19.63 -16.61
C ALA A 139 13.30 20.22 -16.83
N ARG A 140 14.35 19.45 -16.56
CA ARG A 140 15.66 19.78 -17.12
C ARG A 140 15.48 19.65 -18.63
N SER A 141 15.32 20.80 -19.27
CA SER A 141 15.51 20.97 -20.70
C SER A 141 16.95 20.54 -21.00
N SER A 142 17.14 19.26 -21.33
CA SER A 142 18.31 18.85 -22.10
C SER A 142 18.05 19.33 -23.51
N ARG A 143 18.75 20.42 -23.85
CA ARG A 143 19.05 20.80 -25.23
C ARG A 143 19.74 19.65 -25.96
#